data_AF-A0A2W4VS37-F1
#
_entry.id   AF-A0A2W4VS37-F1
#
_cell.length_a   1.000
_cell.length_b   1.000
_cell.length_c   1.000
_cell.angle_alpha   90.00
_cell.angle_beta   90.00
_cell.angle_gamma   90.00
#
_symmetry.space_group_name_H-M   'P 1'
#
loop_
_entity.id
_entity.type
_entity.pdbx_description
1 polymer ?
#
loop_
_entity_poly.entity_id
_entity_poly.type
_entity_poly.pdbx_seq_one_letter_code
_entity_poly.pdbx_strand_id
1 'polypeptide(L)'
;MAPQTLTCCNKGLQKANIEIRLRSWSQEELAFQASLSTRTSVGKFFQGKPVEQKSFIKICQALNLDWQEIAGLLDNLETELVIAQPVEVEKSHIDIDALVQEIGVAQMKDE
;
A
#
# COMPACT_ATOMS: atom_id res chain seq x y z
N MET A 1 18.02 24.29 -6.05
CA MET A 1 17.34 23.39 -5.09
C MET A 1 16.62 22.32 -5.90
N ALA A 2 16.87 21.03 -5.63
CA ALA A 2 16.16 19.96 -6.33
C ALA A 2 14.69 19.91 -5.88
N PRO A 3 13.73 19.71 -6.79
CA PRO A 3 12.33 19.58 -6.41
C PRO A 3 12.15 18.33 -5.53
N GLN A 4 11.40 18.46 -4.44
CA GLN A 4 11.04 17.33 -3.59
C GLN A 4 10.10 16.41 -4.37
N THR A 5 10.48 15.15 -4.54
CA THR A 5 9.68 14.14 -5.25
C THR A 5 9.25 13.02 -4.32
N LEU A 6 8.05 12.49 -4.56
CA LEU A 6 7.48 11.34 -3.87
C LEU A 6 7.19 10.20 -4.86
N THR A 7 7.18 8.99 -4.33
CA THR A 7 6.86 7.74 -5.03
C THR A 7 5.78 6.99 -4.26
N CYS A 8 4.86 6.34 -4.97
CA CYS A 8 3.89 5.45 -4.33
C CYS A 8 4.58 4.19 -3.82
N CYS A 9 4.18 3.72 -2.63
CA CYS A 9 4.44 2.34 -2.24
C CYS A 9 3.52 1.38 -3.01
N ASN A 10 3.81 0.08 -2.99
CA ASN A 10 3.02 -0.90 -3.75
C ASN A 10 1.55 -0.94 -3.28
N LYS A 11 1.33 -0.92 -1.96
CA LYS A 11 -0.02 -0.85 -1.35
C LYS A 11 -0.77 0.41 -1.78
N GLY A 12 -0.10 1.57 -1.74
CA GLY A 12 -0.68 2.85 -2.13
C GLY A 12 -1.06 2.89 -3.60
N LEU A 13 -0.25 2.28 -4.47
CA LEU A 13 -0.55 2.16 -5.89
C LEU A 13 -1.81 1.31 -6.13
N GLN A 14 -1.97 0.20 -5.40
CA GLN A 14 -3.18 -0.63 -5.50
C GLN A 14 -4.42 0.14 -5.05
N LYS A 15 -4.35 0.84 -3.91
CA LYS A 15 -5.45 1.68 -3.41
C LYS A 15 -5.87 2.74 -4.43
N ALA A 16 -4.91 3.46 -5.00
CA ALA A 16 -5.19 4.47 -6.01
C ALA A 16 -5.81 3.88 -7.30
N ASN A 17 -5.38 2.68 -7.73
CA ASN A 17 -5.97 1.99 -8.87
C ASN A 17 -7.41 1.54 -8.61
N ILE A 18 -7.74 1.15 -7.39
CA ILE A 18 -9.11 0.81 -7.01
C ILE A 18 -9.98 2.07 -7.04
N GLU A 19 -9.55 3.16 -6.40
CA GLU A 19 -10.32 4.42 -6.34
C GLU A 19 -10.61 5.01 -7.72
N ILE A 20 -9.61 5.07 -8.59
CA ILE A 20 -9.79 5.62 -9.94
C ILE A 20 -10.80 4.78 -10.75
N ARG A 21 -10.79 3.45 -10.56
CA ARG A 21 -11.73 2.53 -11.21
C ARG A 21 -13.14 2.63 -10.63
N LEU A 22 -13.28 2.75 -9.31
CA LEU A 22 -14.58 2.96 -8.65
C LEU A 22 -15.27 4.22 -9.14
N ARG A 23 -14.48 5.28 -9.38
CA ARG A 23 -14.97 6.56 -9.91
C ARG A 23 -15.16 6.56 -11.43
N SER A 24 -14.79 5.47 -12.11
CA SER A 24 -14.76 5.38 -13.58
C SER A 24 -13.98 6.52 -14.25
N TRP A 25 -12.92 7.00 -13.59
CA TRP A 25 -12.10 8.09 -14.12
C TRP A 25 -10.97 7.56 -15.00
N SER A 26 -10.71 8.27 -16.09
CA SER A 26 -9.48 8.18 -16.86
C SER A 26 -8.35 8.96 -16.18
N GLN A 27 -7.10 8.74 -16.62
CA GLN A 27 -5.96 9.52 -16.15
C GLN A 27 -6.06 11.01 -16.53
N GLU A 28 -6.80 11.33 -17.60
CA GLU A 28 -7.04 12.71 -18.04
C GLU A 28 -8.06 13.41 -17.15
N GLU A 29 -9.18 12.74 -16.85
CA GLU A 29 -10.16 13.24 -15.89
C GLU A 29 -9.52 13.44 -14.51
N LEU A 30 -8.69 12.51 -14.05
CA LEU A 30 -7.97 12.68 -12.79
C LEU A 30 -6.99 13.87 -12.82
N ALA A 31 -6.30 14.10 -13.94
CA ALA A 31 -5.42 15.26 -14.07
C ALA A 31 -6.22 16.58 -13.97
N PHE A 32 -7.42 16.61 -14.58
CA PHE A 32 -8.35 17.72 -14.49
C PHE A 32 -8.86 17.92 -13.05
N GLN A 33 -9.35 16.86 -12.40
CA GLN A 33 -9.84 16.90 -11.01
C GLN A 33 -8.74 17.35 -10.03
N ALA A 34 -7.51 16.89 -10.23
CA ALA A 34 -6.35 17.28 -9.44
C ALA A 34 -5.81 18.68 -9.78
N SER A 35 -6.42 19.41 -10.72
CA SER A 35 -5.97 20.74 -11.18
C SER A 35 -4.47 20.74 -11.53
N LEU A 36 -4.05 19.73 -12.30
CA LEU A 36 -2.69 19.56 -12.77
C LEU A 36 -2.54 20.07 -14.20
N SER A 37 -1.44 20.79 -14.44
CA SER A 37 -1.11 21.31 -15.78
C SER A 37 -0.66 20.22 -16.75
N THR A 38 -0.36 19.00 -16.28
CA THR A 38 0.18 17.94 -17.15
C THR A 38 -0.24 16.55 -16.68
N ARG A 39 -0.80 15.77 -17.62
CA ARG A 39 -1.13 14.35 -17.44
C ARG A 39 0.10 13.47 -17.13
N THR A 40 1.29 13.92 -17.51
CA THR A 40 2.56 13.21 -17.25
C THR A 40 2.77 12.87 -15.78
N SER A 41 2.36 13.75 -14.85
CA SER A 41 2.46 13.47 -13.41
C SER A 41 1.54 12.33 -12.97
N VAL A 42 0.33 12.26 -13.53
CA VAL A 42 -0.62 11.17 -13.28
C VAL A 42 -0.08 9.85 -13.83
N GLY A 43 0.42 9.86 -15.07
CA GLY A 43 1.03 8.67 -15.66
C GLY A 43 2.22 8.14 -14.84
N LYS A 44 3.11 9.03 -14.38
CA LYS A 44 4.24 8.66 -13.51
C LYS A 44 3.76 8.11 -12.16
N PHE A 45 2.74 8.71 -11.57
CA PHE A 45 2.14 8.25 -10.30
C PHE A 45 1.67 6.79 -10.41
N PHE A 46 0.87 6.45 -11.43
CA PHE A 46 0.38 5.07 -11.63
C PHE A 46 1.45 4.08 -12.11
N GLN A 47 2.62 4.55 -12.53
CA GLN A 47 3.78 3.72 -12.84
C GLN A 47 4.71 3.53 -11.64
N GLY A 48 4.40 4.11 -10.47
CA GLY A 48 5.29 4.09 -9.31
C GLY A 48 6.59 4.89 -9.50
N LYS A 49 6.61 5.83 -10.46
CA LYS A 49 7.78 6.67 -10.74
C LYS A 49 7.77 7.93 -9.86
N PRO A 50 8.93 8.59 -9.66
CA PRO A 50 8.99 9.84 -8.92
C PRO A 50 8.13 10.94 -9.54
N VAL A 51 7.31 11.57 -8.70
CA VAL A 51 6.43 12.69 -9.03
C VAL A 51 6.73 13.84 -8.09
N GLU A 52 6.65 15.09 -8.55
CA GLU A 52 6.78 16.26 -7.67
C GLU A 52 5.78 16.18 -6.51
N GLN A 53 6.23 16.45 -5.28
CA GLN A 53 5.42 16.35 -4.06
C GLN A 53 4.07 17.07 -4.19
N LYS A 54 4.06 18.29 -4.74
CA LYS A 54 2.82 19.06 -4.95
C LYS A 54 1.84 18.34 -5.86
N SER A 55 2.32 17.76 -6.96
CA SER A 55 1.49 17.00 -7.89
C SER A 55 0.99 15.71 -7.24
N PHE A 56 1.86 15.03 -6.48
CA PHE A 56 1.51 13.80 -5.77
C PHE A 56 0.39 14.04 -4.75
N ILE A 57 0.50 15.07 -3.92
CA ILE A 57 -0.50 15.44 -2.91
C ILE A 57 -1.84 15.77 -3.58
N LYS A 58 -1.82 16.56 -4.66
CA LYS A 58 -3.03 16.90 -5.43
C LYS A 58 -3.74 15.67 -5.99
N ILE A 59 -2.99 14.69 -6.51
CA ILE A 59 -3.55 13.43 -7.01
C ILE A 59 -4.25 12.67 -5.87
N CYS A 60 -3.58 12.55 -4.72
CA CYS A 60 -4.15 11.87 -3.55
C CYS A 60 -5.42 12.57 -3.06
N GLN A 61 -5.40 13.90 -2.98
CA GLN A 61 -6.57 14.71 -2.61
C GLN A 61 -7.75 14.51 -3.57
N ALA A 62 -7.52 14.49 -4.88
CA ALA A 62 -8.57 14.26 -5.87
C ALA A 62 -9.22 12.87 -5.74
N LEU A 63 -8.42 11.86 -5.37
CA LEU A 63 -8.88 10.50 -5.11
C LEU A 63 -9.40 10.30 -3.67
N ASN A 64 -9.37 11.35 -2.83
CA ASN A 64 -9.71 11.28 -1.41
C ASN A 64 -8.89 10.23 -0.63
N LEU A 65 -7.58 10.19 -0.89
CA LEU A 65 -6.60 9.30 -0.28
C LEU A 65 -5.58 10.09 0.56
N ASP A 66 -5.07 9.48 1.63
CA ASP A 66 -4.01 10.05 2.44
C ASP A 66 -2.65 9.92 1.74
N TRP A 67 -2.01 11.04 1.40
CA TRP A 67 -0.76 11.00 0.63
C TRP A 67 0.41 10.38 1.40
N GLN A 68 0.43 10.45 2.73
CA GLN A 68 1.50 9.86 3.54
C GLN A 68 1.36 8.33 3.58
N GLU A 69 0.13 7.82 3.66
CA GLU A 69 -0.16 6.40 3.52
C GLU A 69 0.23 5.90 2.13
N ILE A 70 -0.18 6.60 1.07
CA ILE A 70 0.11 6.21 -0.31
C ILE A 70 1.63 6.24 -0.61
N ALA A 71 2.38 7.11 0.06
CA ALA A 71 3.84 7.16 0.01
C ALA A 71 4.53 6.13 0.93
N GLY A 72 3.79 5.34 1.71
CA GLY A 72 4.34 4.37 2.66
C GLY A 72 5.02 5.01 3.88
N LEU A 73 4.66 6.24 4.22
CA LEU A 73 5.20 6.98 5.36
C LEU A 73 4.45 6.67 6.66
N LEU A 74 3.21 6.17 6.59
CA LEU A 74 2.41 5.77 7.76
C LEU A 74 2.65 4.33 8.22
N ASP A 75 3.11 3.43 7.35
CA ASP A 75 3.40 2.02 7.72
C ASP A 75 4.47 1.93 8.84
N ASN A 76 5.22 3.02 9.11
CA ASN A 76 6.21 3.10 10.20
C ASN A 76 5.65 3.64 11.53
N LEU A 77 4.40 4.10 11.58
CA LEU A 77 3.82 4.77 12.77
C LEU A 77 2.84 3.87 13.56
N GLU A 78 2.42 2.74 13.03
CA GLU A 78 1.52 1.80 13.73
C GLU A 78 2.17 1.04 14.90
N THR A 79 3.43 1.33 15.25
CA THR A 79 4.11 0.67 16.39
C THR A 79 3.80 1.31 17.76
N GLU A 80 3.23 2.52 17.86
CA GLU A 80 3.28 3.27 19.14
C GLU A 80 1.99 3.93 19.67
N LEU A 81 0.80 3.33 19.50
CA LEU A 81 -0.41 3.74 20.25
C LEU A 81 -1.23 2.57 20.87
N VAL A 82 -0.58 1.78 21.72
CA VAL A 82 -0.91 1.46 23.14
C VAL A 82 -2.40 1.41 23.63
N ILE A 83 -2.82 0.18 23.98
CA ILE A 83 -3.59 -0.33 25.16
C ILE A 83 -5.12 -0.18 25.27
N ALA A 84 -5.83 -1.31 25.04
CA ALA A 84 -6.67 -1.95 26.06
C ALA A 84 -6.83 -3.46 25.79
N GLN A 85 -6.23 -4.28 26.66
CA GLN A 85 -6.33 -5.75 26.80
C GLN A 85 -5.42 -6.64 25.90
N PRO A 86 -4.91 -7.77 26.44
CA PRO A 86 -3.77 -8.48 25.90
C PRO A 86 -4.18 -9.42 24.77
N VAL A 87 -3.62 -9.22 23.59
CA VAL A 87 -3.55 -10.25 22.57
C VAL A 87 -2.08 -10.52 22.34
N GLU A 88 -1.66 -11.73 22.70
CA GLU A 88 -0.32 -12.26 22.45
C GLU A 88 -0.06 -12.21 20.94
N VAL A 89 0.80 -11.30 20.52
CA VAL A 89 1.31 -11.27 19.14
C VAL A 89 2.54 -12.16 19.10
N GLU A 90 2.32 -13.45 18.83
CA GLU A 90 3.41 -14.31 18.37
C GLU A 90 3.81 -13.88 16.95
N LYS A 91 5.01 -13.28 16.87
CA LYS A 91 5.73 -13.09 15.62
C LYS A 91 6.14 -14.46 15.09
N SER A 92 5.57 -14.89 13.98
CA SER A 92 6.22 -15.91 13.15
C SER A 92 6.80 -15.26 11.90
N HIS A 93 8.10 -14.96 12.01
CA HIS A 93 9.03 -14.94 10.90
C HIS A 93 8.73 -16.13 9.97
N ILE A 94 8.57 -15.88 8.67
CA ILE A 94 8.53 -16.97 7.69
C ILE A 94 9.98 -17.36 7.42
N ASP A 95 10.55 -18.16 8.32
CA ASP A 95 11.75 -18.93 8.03
C ASP A 95 11.33 -20.20 7.31
N ILE A 96 11.47 -20.18 5.99
CA ILE A 96 11.32 -21.33 5.09
C ILE A 96 12.56 -22.20 5.28
N ASP A 97 12.64 -22.95 6.36
CA ASP A 97 13.63 -24.02 6.45
C ASP A 97 13.09 -25.21 7.24
N ALA A 98 13.15 -26.35 6.55
CA ALA A 98 13.22 -27.72 7.05
C ALA A 98 12.45 -28.06 8.32
N LEU A 99 11.44 -28.93 8.19
CA LEU A 99 11.22 -30.12 9.06
C LEU A 99 9.94 -30.85 8.60
N VAL A 100 9.98 -31.45 7.41
CA VAL A 100 9.12 -32.62 7.12
C VAL A 100 9.98 -33.83 7.44
N GLN A 101 10.02 -34.18 8.73
CA GLN A 101 10.57 -35.44 9.17
C GLN A 101 9.64 -36.04 10.19
N GLU A 102 9.38 -37.33 10.00
CA GLU A 102 8.94 -38.27 11.02
C GLU A 102 7.48 -38.13 11.47
N ILE A 103 6.62 -39.12 11.48
CA ILE A 103 6.64 -40.59 11.44
C ILE A 103 5.14 -40.91 11.22
N GLY A 104 4.70 -41.75 10.28
CA GLY A 104 4.92 -43.18 10.31
C GLY A 104 4.00 -43.90 11.33
N VAL A 105 3.02 -44.64 10.83
CA VAL A 105 2.51 -45.91 11.39
C VAL A 105 1.52 -45.86 12.60
N ALA A 106 0.50 -46.72 12.48
CA ALA A 106 -0.23 -47.44 13.54
C ALA A 106 -1.30 -46.65 14.32
N GLN A 107 -2.49 -47.18 14.69
CA GLN A 107 -3.21 -48.45 14.56
C GLN A 107 -4.58 -48.24 15.25
N MET A 108 -5.59 -49.08 14.93
CA MET A 108 -6.71 -49.55 15.82
C MET A 108 -7.80 -48.51 16.22
N LYS A 109 -9.09 -48.81 16.44
CA LYS A 109 -9.93 -50.03 16.43
C LYS A 109 -11.41 -49.63 16.69
N ASP A 110 -12.31 -50.49 16.25
CA ASP A 110 -13.59 -50.91 16.85
C ASP A 110 -14.64 -49.85 17.29
N GLU A 111 -15.80 -49.83 16.61
CA GLU A 111 -17.13 -50.09 17.21
C GLU A 111 -18.16 -50.53 16.14
#